data_AF-A0A2V7DD85-F1
#
_entry.id   AF-A0A2V7DD85-F1
#
_cell.length_a   1.000
_cell.length_b   1.000
_cell.length_c   1.000
_cell.angle_alpha   90.00
_cell.angle_beta   90.00
_cell.angle_gamma   90.00
#
_symmetry.space_group_name_H-M   'P 1'
#
loop_
_entity.id
_entity.type
_entity.pdbx_description
1 polymer ?
#
loop_
_entity_poly.entity_id
_entity_poly.type
_entity_poly.pdbx_seq_one_letter_code
_entity_poly.pdbx_strand_id
1 'polypeptide(L)'
;MPKVRVTFKECVQDSREYGSDDEYMVSRVSVDIAVDRTDQGGFIADLKQAVGTDFDTGPIEVGRPYEVGTHKPYPGPFDQARFAEAATKYFRELLGAEGWALKLRPGSAKIRMQGNRFVSKKVVEFDAAGREAW
;
A
#
# COMPACT_ATOMS: atom_id res chain seq x y z
N MET A 1 20.03 11.30 -6.93
CA MET A 1 18.79 10.64 -7.37
C MET A 1 17.64 11.57 -7.05
N PRO A 2 16.59 11.64 -7.87
CA PRO A 2 15.46 12.54 -7.58
C PRO A 2 14.76 12.09 -6.30
N LYS A 3 14.28 13.06 -5.51
CA LYS A 3 13.59 12.82 -4.24
C LYS A 3 12.12 12.53 -4.53
N VAL A 4 11.64 11.36 -4.16
CA VAL A 4 10.23 10.96 -4.27
C VAL A 4 9.55 11.15 -2.92
N ARG A 5 8.43 11.87 -2.92
CA ARG A 5 7.53 11.99 -1.78
C ARG A 5 6.23 11.27 -2.11
N VAL A 6 5.84 10.32 -1.26
CA VAL A 6 4.56 9.61 -1.35
C VAL A 6 3.69 10.03 -0.17
N THR A 7 2.48 10.48 -0.47
CA THR A 7 1.46 10.80 0.53
C THR A 7 0.34 9.76 0.46
N PHE A 8 0.30 8.84 1.42
CA PHE A 8 -0.83 7.95 1.61
C PHE A 8 -2.03 8.75 2.15
N LYS A 9 -3.22 8.47 1.61
CA LYS A 9 -4.47 9.17 1.97
C LYS A 9 -5.50 8.26 2.61
N GLU A 10 -5.61 7.05 2.09
CA GLU A 10 -6.61 6.09 2.52
C GLU A 10 -6.19 4.67 2.16
N CYS A 11 -6.83 3.70 2.81
CA CYS A 11 -6.77 2.29 2.48
C CYS A 11 -8.17 1.69 2.50
N VAL A 12 -8.51 0.92 1.47
CA VAL A 12 -9.69 0.06 1.43
C VAL A 12 -9.21 -1.38 1.59
N GLN A 13 -9.65 -2.07 2.64
CA GLN A 13 -9.17 -3.40 3.02
C GLN A 13 -10.05 -4.52 2.46
N ASP A 14 -9.41 -5.64 2.05
CA ASP A 14 -10.05 -6.93 1.69
C ASP A 14 -11.31 -6.71 0.84
N SER A 15 -11.13 -6.00 -0.27
CA SER A 15 -12.21 -5.63 -1.18
C SER A 15 -12.37 -6.70 -2.25
N ARG A 16 -13.59 -7.26 -2.34
CA ARG A 16 -13.96 -8.15 -3.45
C ARG A 16 -13.85 -7.46 -4.81
N GLU A 17 -14.14 -6.16 -4.86
CA GLU A 17 -14.02 -5.36 -6.08
C GLU A 17 -12.58 -5.29 -6.59
N TYR A 18 -11.59 -5.51 -5.72
CA TYR A 18 -10.17 -5.46 -6.05
C TYR A 18 -9.54 -6.85 -6.19
N GLY A 19 -10.34 -7.91 -6.22
CA GLY A 19 -9.87 -9.27 -6.45
C GLY A 19 -9.61 -10.07 -5.18
N SER A 20 -10.19 -9.69 -4.04
CA SER A 20 -10.18 -10.56 -2.86
C SER A 20 -11.07 -11.78 -3.08
N ASP A 21 -10.55 -12.96 -2.77
CA ASP A 21 -11.20 -14.27 -2.90
C ASP A 21 -10.89 -15.15 -1.67
N ASP A 22 -11.11 -16.45 -1.73
CA ASP A 22 -10.87 -17.35 -0.59
C ASP A 22 -9.39 -17.70 -0.38
N GLU A 23 -8.52 -17.35 -1.33
CA GLU A 23 -7.07 -17.55 -1.25
C GLU A 23 -6.32 -16.27 -0.89
N TYR A 24 -6.81 -15.12 -1.34
CA TYR A 24 -6.14 -13.83 -1.21
C TYR A 24 -7.06 -12.71 -0.70
N MET A 25 -6.53 -11.90 0.21
CA MET A 25 -7.09 -10.62 0.59
C MET A 25 -6.36 -9.52 -0.18
N VAL A 26 -7.11 -8.73 -0.94
CA VAL A 26 -6.58 -7.60 -1.70
C VAL A 26 -7.11 -6.29 -1.12
N SER A 27 -6.19 -5.49 -0.62
CA SER A 27 -6.43 -4.14 -0.15
C SER A 27 -5.87 -3.13 -1.15
N ARG A 28 -6.37 -1.89 -1.14
CA ARG A 28 -5.91 -0.82 -2.03
C ARG A 28 -5.59 0.43 -1.24
N VAL A 29 -4.44 1.02 -1.50
CA VAL A 29 -4.08 2.34 -0.97
C VAL A 29 -4.19 3.41 -2.05
N SER A 30 -4.69 4.59 -1.67
CA SER A 30 -4.66 5.78 -2.54
C SER A 30 -3.51 6.68 -2.09
N VAL A 31 -2.67 7.10 -3.04
CA VAL A 31 -1.47 7.89 -2.79
C VAL A 31 -1.39 9.09 -3.71
N ASP A 32 -0.73 10.17 -3.27
CA ASP A 32 -0.21 11.22 -4.15
C ASP A 32 1.31 11.12 -4.23
N ILE A 33 1.86 11.25 -5.43
CA ILE A 33 3.30 11.18 -5.68
C ILE A 33 3.79 12.57 -6.09
N ALA A 34 4.92 13.01 -5.52
CA ALA A 34 5.66 14.18 -5.97
C ALA A 34 7.14 13.83 -6.15
N VAL A 35 7.78 14.41 -7.16
CA VAL A 35 9.21 14.22 -7.47
C VAL A 35 9.89 15.58 -7.48
N ASP A 36 10.96 15.73 -6.69
CA ASP A 36 11.69 17.00 -6.54
C ASP A 36 10.73 18.19 -6.31
N ARG A 37 9.73 17.97 -5.45
CA ARG A 37 8.65 18.92 -5.08
C ARG A 37 7.63 19.23 -6.18
N THR A 38 7.71 18.58 -7.34
CA THR A 38 6.71 18.68 -8.41
C THR A 38 5.68 17.57 -8.28
N ASP A 39 4.42 17.94 -8.10
CA ASP A 39 3.32 16.96 -7.98
C ASP A 39 3.12 16.19 -9.29
N GLN A 40 3.00 14.88 -9.18
CA GLN A 40 2.83 13.95 -10.30
C GLN A 40 1.39 13.42 -10.41
N GLY A 41 0.55 13.74 -9.42
CA GLY A 41 -0.85 13.33 -9.36
C GLY A 41 -1.13 12.21 -8.37
N GLY A 42 -2.38 11.75 -8.40
CA GLY A 42 -2.91 10.69 -7.54
C GLY A 42 -2.89 9.32 -8.22
N PHE A 43 -2.49 8.31 -7.47
CA PHE A 43 -2.35 6.93 -7.91
C PHE A 43 -2.95 5.98 -6.87
N ILE A 44 -3.11 4.72 -7.26
CA ILE A 44 -3.49 3.63 -6.37
C ILE A 44 -2.48 2.50 -6.45
N ALA A 45 -2.35 1.72 -5.38
CA ALA A 45 -1.56 0.49 -5.37
C ALA A 45 -2.29 -0.60 -4.59
N ASP A 46 -2.19 -1.83 -5.08
CA ASP A 46 -2.79 -2.99 -4.45
C ASP A 46 -1.81 -3.67 -3.50
N LEU A 47 -2.33 -4.15 -2.37
CA LEU A 47 -1.65 -4.89 -1.33
C LEU A 47 -2.32 -6.25 -1.22
N LYS A 48 -1.61 -7.31 -1.61
CA LYS A 48 -2.12 -8.67 -1.66
C LYS A 48 -1.50 -9.51 -0.53
N GLN A 49 -2.34 -10.14 0.27
CA GLN A 49 -1.94 -11.02 1.36
C GLN A 49 -2.68 -12.37 1.22
N ALA A 50 -1.98 -13.48 1.48
CA ALA A 50 -2.63 -14.79 1.51
C ALA A 50 -3.57 -14.92 2.72
N VAL A 51 -4.76 -15.48 2.51
CA VAL A 51 -5.76 -15.70 3.56
C VAL A 51 -5.17 -16.60 4.66
N GLY A 52 -5.42 -16.23 5.91
CA GLY A 52 -4.99 -16.99 7.09
C GLY A 52 -3.53 -16.74 7.52
N THR A 53 -2.77 -15.93 6.78
CA THR A 53 -1.46 -15.46 7.26
C THR A 53 -1.60 -14.51 8.46
N ASP A 54 -0.53 -14.41 9.25
CA ASP A 54 -0.49 -13.48 10.38
C ASP A 54 -0.56 -12.03 9.87
N PHE A 55 -1.40 -11.22 10.51
CA PHE A 55 -1.64 -9.86 10.07
C PHE A 55 -0.40 -8.95 10.21
N ASP A 56 0.33 -9.09 11.31
CA ASP A 56 1.46 -8.22 11.67
C ASP A 56 2.76 -8.63 10.97
N THR A 57 2.92 -9.90 10.62
CA THR A 57 4.18 -10.47 10.13
C THR A 57 4.07 -11.17 8.79
N GLY A 58 2.86 -11.52 8.35
CA GLY A 58 2.61 -12.19 7.08
C GLY A 58 3.11 -11.37 5.88
N PRO A 59 3.58 -12.03 4.81
CA PRO A 59 4.05 -11.36 3.62
C PRO A 59 2.89 -10.61 2.94
N ILE A 60 3.19 -9.38 2.48
CA ILE A 60 2.28 -8.56 1.70
C ILE A 60 3.00 -8.24 0.39
N GLU A 61 2.42 -8.68 -0.72
CA GLU A 61 2.85 -8.28 -2.04
C GLU A 61 2.28 -6.90 -2.35
N VAL A 62 3.15 -5.93 -2.64
CA VAL A 62 2.76 -4.55 -2.94
C VAL A 62 2.99 -4.27 -4.42
N GLY A 63 1.91 -3.94 -5.12
CA GLY A 63 1.96 -3.53 -6.52
C GLY A 63 2.61 -2.16 -6.71
N ARG A 64 3.12 -1.90 -7.91
CA ARG A 64 3.58 -0.55 -8.29
C ARG A 64 2.37 0.40 -8.37
N PRO A 65 2.48 1.66 -7.95
CA PRO A 65 1.40 2.62 -8.12
C PRO A 65 0.98 2.76 -9.58
N TYR A 66 -0.32 2.89 -9.81
CA TYR A 66 -0.90 3.01 -11.14
C TYR A 66 -2.10 3.97 -11.16
N GLU A 67 -2.42 4.48 -12.34
CA GLU A 67 -3.52 5.42 -12.56
C GLU A 67 -4.88 4.73 -12.48
N VAL A 68 -5.83 5.38 -11.80
CA VAL A 68 -7.22 4.92 -11.76
C VAL A 68 -7.83 4.99 -13.18
N GLY A 69 -8.50 3.92 -13.60
CA GLY A 69 -9.17 3.83 -14.90
C GLY A 69 -8.28 3.32 -16.03
N THR A 70 -7.08 3.90 -16.22
CA THR A 70 -6.16 3.47 -17.29
C THR A 70 -5.32 2.24 -16.91
N HIS A 71 -5.15 1.99 -15.60
CA HIS A 71 -4.29 0.94 -15.06
C HIS A 71 -2.82 1.03 -15.50
N LYS A 72 -2.40 2.20 -15.99
CA LYS A 72 -1.01 2.43 -16.39
C LYS A 72 -0.14 2.62 -15.15
N PRO A 73 0.99 1.90 -15.03
CA PRO A 73 1.94 2.11 -13.94
C PRO A 73 2.49 3.55 -13.92
N TYR A 74 2.80 4.06 -12.74
CA TYR A 74 3.46 5.34 -12.57
C TYR A 74 4.77 5.38 -13.38
N PRO A 75 4.92 6.27 -14.38
CA PRO A 75 6.02 6.23 -15.32
C PRO A 75 7.30 6.90 -14.82
N GLY A 76 7.22 7.68 -13.73
CA GLY A 76 8.34 8.48 -13.24
C GLY A 76 9.37 7.69 -12.42
N PRO A 77 10.45 8.36 -12.00
CA PRO A 77 11.48 7.79 -11.13
C PRO A 77 10.86 7.25 -9.84
N PHE A 78 11.14 5.99 -9.50
CA PHE A 78 10.51 5.33 -8.37
C PHE A 78 11.39 4.20 -7.82
N ASP A 79 11.40 4.04 -6.51
CA ASP A 79 11.99 2.88 -5.83
C ASP A 79 10.85 2.00 -5.32
N GLN A 80 10.62 0.87 -5.99
CA GLN A 80 9.51 -0.03 -5.64
C GLN A 80 9.73 -0.72 -4.29
N ALA A 81 10.98 -1.02 -3.92
CA ALA A 81 11.27 -1.71 -2.66
C ALA A 81 10.97 -0.79 -1.48
N ARG A 82 11.41 0.48 -1.55
CA ARG A 82 11.11 1.50 -0.53
C ARG A 82 9.61 1.80 -0.44
N PHE A 83 8.93 1.86 -1.59
CA PHE A 83 7.48 2.02 -1.59
C PHE A 83 6.77 0.83 -0.95
N ALA A 84 7.15 -0.41 -1.29
CA ALA A 84 6.55 -1.62 -0.72
C ALA A 84 6.73 -1.69 0.81
N GLU A 85 7.92 -1.35 1.30
CA GLU A 85 8.21 -1.22 2.74
C GLU A 85 7.27 -0.19 3.39
N ALA A 86 7.16 1.00 2.80
CA ALA A 86 6.32 2.07 3.32
C ALA A 86 4.82 1.76 3.30
N ALA A 87 4.33 1.15 2.21
CA ALA A 87 2.93 0.76 2.05
C ALA A 87 2.55 -0.35 3.03
N THR A 88 3.41 -1.36 3.20
CA THR A 88 3.23 -2.42 4.21
C THR A 88 3.17 -1.83 5.60
N LYS A 89 4.11 -0.94 5.94
CA LYS A 89 4.11 -0.25 7.24
C LYS A 89 2.85 0.59 7.45
N TYR A 90 2.44 1.35 6.44
CA TYR A 90 1.19 2.14 6.49
C TYR A 90 -0.02 1.23 6.74
N PHE A 91 -0.17 0.13 5.99
CA PHE A 91 -1.26 -0.82 6.17
C PHE A 91 -1.29 -1.42 7.58
N ARG A 92 -0.13 -1.86 8.10
CA ARG A 92 -0.04 -2.41 9.46
C ARG A 92 -0.33 -1.39 10.56
N GLU A 93 0.03 -0.12 10.37
CA GLU A 93 -0.33 0.97 11.30
C GLU A 93 -1.84 1.29 11.31
N LEU A 94 -2.62 0.84 10.32
CA LEU A 94 -4.07 0.99 10.35
C LEU A 94 -4.74 -0.11 11.21
N LEU A 95 -4.17 -1.31 11.21
CA LEU A 95 -4.90 -2.55 11.53
C LEU A 95 -4.18 -3.49 12.53
N GLY A 96 -2.90 -3.24 12.84
CA GLY A 96 -2.08 -4.08 13.72
C GLY A 96 -2.27 -3.80 15.22
N ALA A 97 -1.42 -4.38 16.06
CA ALA A 97 -1.50 -4.23 17.52
C ALA A 97 -1.37 -2.77 18.02
N GLU A 98 -0.59 -1.97 17.30
CA GLU A 98 -0.45 -0.52 17.51
C GLU A 98 -1.38 0.30 16.59
N GLY A 99 -2.25 -0.39 15.85
CA GLY A 99 -3.17 0.20 14.89
C GLY A 99 -4.17 1.15 15.54
N TRP A 100 -4.42 2.27 14.89
CA TRP A 100 -5.37 3.27 15.42
C TRP A 100 -6.83 2.92 15.11
N ALA A 101 -7.10 2.17 14.04
CA ALA A 101 -8.46 1.88 13.61
C ALA A 101 -8.97 0.54 14.15
N LEU A 102 -8.18 -0.53 14.03
CA LEU A 102 -8.47 -1.84 14.61
C LEU A 102 -7.23 -2.37 15.31
N LYS A 103 -7.42 -2.84 16.55
CA LYS A 103 -6.33 -3.39 17.37
C LYS A 103 -6.38 -4.91 17.35
N LEU A 104 -5.75 -5.51 16.36
CA LEU A 104 -5.55 -6.95 16.30
C LEU A 104 -4.37 -7.33 17.19
N ARG A 105 -4.49 -8.40 18.00
CA ARG A 105 -3.38 -8.83 18.86
C ARG A 105 -2.30 -9.54 18.02
N PRO A 106 -1.02 -9.50 18.43
CA PRO A 106 0.02 -10.30 17.77
C PRO A 106 -0.38 -11.78 17.73
N GLY A 107 -0.13 -12.46 16.61
CA GLY A 107 -0.53 -13.85 16.40
C GLY A 107 -2.00 -14.05 16.02
N SER A 108 -2.77 -12.97 15.84
CA SER A 108 -4.14 -13.11 15.36
C SER A 108 -4.15 -13.49 13.87
N ALA A 109 -4.61 -14.70 13.60
CA ALA A 109 -4.73 -15.27 12.26
C ALA A 109 -6.21 -15.53 11.92
N LYS A 110 -6.50 -15.73 10.62
CA LYS A 110 -7.85 -16.02 10.10
C LYS A 110 -8.89 -14.91 10.35
N ILE A 111 -8.44 -13.69 10.65
CA ILE A 111 -9.32 -12.53 10.72
C ILE A 111 -9.59 -12.07 9.30
N ARG A 112 -10.87 -11.91 8.97
CA ARG A 112 -11.31 -11.38 7.68
C ARG A 112 -12.31 -10.26 7.92
N MET A 113 -11.88 -9.02 7.68
CA MET A 113 -12.71 -7.83 7.84
C MET A 113 -12.83 -7.13 6.49
N GLN A 114 -13.95 -7.39 5.82
CA GLN A 114 -14.17 -7.03 4.43
C GLN A 114 -14.66 -5.59 4.28
N GLY A 115 -14.10 -4.87 3.29
CA GLY A 115 -14.65 -3.61 2.81
C GLY A 115 -14.47 -2.41 3.74
N ASN A 116 -13.57 -2.49 4.72
CA ASN A 116 -13.29 -1.32 5.57
C ASN A 116 -12.54 -0.25 4.78
N ARG A 117 -12.91 1.01 4.99
CA ARG A 117 -12.18 2.17 4.48
C ARG A 117 -11.60 2.97 5.63
N PHE A 118 -10.28 3.11 5.64
CA PHE A 118 -9.54 3.91 6.60
C PHE A 118 -9.00 5.15 5.90
N VAL A 119 -9.29 6.33 6.45
CA VAL A 119 -8.77 7.60 5.94
C VAL A 119 -7.72 8.09 6.93
N SER A 120 -6.44 7.94 6.57
CA SER A 120 -5.31 8.39 7.38
C SER A 120 -4.21 8.90 6.49
N LYS A 121 -3.64 10.05 6.84
CA LYS A 121 -2.57 10.66 6.07
C LYS A 121 -1.22 10.21 6.61
N LYS A 122 -0.37 9.68 5.72
CA LYS A 122 1.05 9.41 6.03
C LYS A 122 1.93 9.88 4.90
N VAL A 123 3.01 10.58 5.23
CA VAL A 123 3.99 11.07 4.26
C VAL A 123 5.29 10.30 4.46
N VAL A 124 5.85 9.81 3.37
CA VAL A 124 7.19 9.21 3.33
C VAL A 124 7.98 9.81 2.18
N GLU A 125 9.29 9.91 2.37
CA GLU A 125 10.21 10.37 1.34
C GLU A 125 11.34 9.36 1.16
N PHE A 126 11.72 9.10 -0.07
CA PHE A 126 12.84 8.24 -0.43
C PHE A 126 13.47 8.71 -1.73
N ASP A 127 14.73 8.34 -1.95
CA ASP A 127 15.39 8.59 -3.22
C ASP A 127 14.87 7.57 -4.25
N ALA A 128 14.54 8.02 -5.47
CA ALA A 128 14.17 7.08 -6.53
C ALA A 128 15.35 6.16 -6.83
N ALA A 129 15.10 4.88 -7.13
CA ALA A 129 16.15 3.93 -7.48
C ALA A 129 17.00 4.45 -8.65
N GLY A 130 18.28 4.09 -8.64
CA GLY A 130 19.17 4.35 -9.77
C GLY A 130 18.58 3.67 -10.99
N ARG A 131 18.85 4.19 -12.19
CA ARG A 131 18.29 3.66 -13.44
C ARG A 131 18.77 2.21 -13.64
N GLU A 132 18.06 1.23 -13.09
CA GLU A 132 18.18 -0.16 -13.52
C GLU A 132 17.52 -0.23 -14.88
N ALA A 133 18.33 -0.50 -15.90
CA ALA A 133 17.85 -0.79 -17.24
C ALA A 133 17.00 -2.06 -17.14
N TRP A 134 15.72 -1.92 -17.46
CA TRP A 134 14.79 -3.02 -17.68
C TRP A 134 15.11 -3.64 -19.03
#